data_AF-A0A128A1D5-F1
#
_entry.id   AF-A0A128A1D5-F1
#
_cell.length_a   1.000
_cell.length_b   1.000
_cell.length_c   1.000
_cell.angle_alpha   90.00
_cell.angle_beta   90.00
_cell.angle_gamma   90.00
#
_symmetry.space_group_name_H-M   'P 1'
#
loop_
_entity.id
_entity.type
_entity.pdbx_description
1 polymer ?
#
loop_
_entity_poly.entity_id
_entity_poly.type
_entity_poly.pdbx_seq_one_letter_code
_entity_poly.pdbx_strand_id
1 'polypeptide(L)'
;MPLTVLPIKSTLKKEQFDLFESLVTDLENSSMVPLEGDVLVISSKYIANSQGRVLEYNKVMPSFDAEKIGKKFRMKPTIAEIILRESDIIFGGIPGFVITSSDNIMAPNAGIDKSNTKSGTIVLYPNEPYLVAEHLRRKFLLKFNVHVGIIIADSRLMPGRVGTVGVAIACSGIEPTSDLRGEKDLYGNSLKVTFQAVADDLASIANLKMGEGSDATPCVLVRDSNAILTDRKIREDEMAISYEQCVYVRGLGMRI
;
A
#
# COMPACT_ATOMS: atom_id res chain seq x y z
N MET A 1 -4.41 -13.14 23.22
CA MET A 1 -3.02 -13.61 23.01
C MET A 1 -2.18 -12.41 22.58
N PRO A 2 -0.84 -12.41 22.74
CA PRO A 2 -0.02 -11.30 22.27
C PRO A 2 -0.01 -11.22 20.74
N LEU A 3 -0.05 -10.01 20.19
CA LEU A 3 0.08 -9.77 18.75
C LEU A 3 1.42 -10.33 18.26
N THR A 4 1.37 -11.17 17.22
CA THR A 4 2.55 -11.80 16.63
C THR A 4 2.68 -11.40 15.15
N VAL A 5 3.91 -11.05 14.73
CA VAL A 5 4.21 -10.61 13.36
C VAL A 5 5.21 -11.56 12.71
N LEU A 6 4.75 -12.36 11.76
CA LEU A 6 5.48 -13.48 11.18
C LEU A 6 5.84 -13.18 9.71
N PRO A 7 7.11 -12.94 9.38
CA PRO A 7 7.53 -12.70 8.01
C PRO A 7 7.44 -13.97 7.17
N ILE A 8 6.89 -13.86 5.96
CA ILE A 8 6.81 -14.94 4.98
C ILE A 8 7.81 -14.62 3.86
N LYS A 9 8.88 -15.41 3.80
CA LYS A 9 9.91 -15.26 2.76
C LYS A 9 9.41 -15.80 1.43
N SER A 10 9.80 -15.14 0.36
CA SER A 10 9.50 -15.57 -1.00
C SER A 10 10.76 -15.69 -1.85
N THR A 11 10.65 -16.50 -2.89
CA THR A 11 11.68 -16.58 -3.94
C THR A 11 11.55 -15.41 -4.91
N LEU A 12 12.68 -14.89 -5.39
CA LEU A 12 12.67 -13.80 -6.37
C LEU A 12 11.92 -14.22 -7.65
N LYS A 13 10.81 -13.53 -7.94
CA LYS A 13 10.03 -13.72 -9.16
C LYS A 13 10.56 -12.81 -10.26
N LYS A 14 10.96 -13.39 -11.40
CA LYS A 14 11.57 -12.66 -12.53
C LYS A 14 10.59 -12.31 -13.64
N GLU A 15 9.43 -12.95 -13.62
CA GLU A 15 8.37 -12.88 -14.61
C GLU A 15 7.02 -12.83 -13.88
N GLN A 16 5.95 -12.62 -14.63
CA GLN A 16 4.59 -12.67 -14.11
C GLN A 16 4.29 -14.05 -13.50
N PHE A 17 3.50 -14.10 -12.43
CA PHE A 17 3.22 -15.32 -11.68
C PHE A 17 1.81 -15.28 -11.07
N ASP A 18 1.25 -16.44 -10.72
CA ASP A 18 0.02 -16.49 -9.94
C ASP A 18 0.30 -16.09 -8.48
N LEU A 19 -0.31 -14.97 -8.08
CA LEU A 19 -0.12 -14.40 -6.74
C LEU A 19 -0.55 -15.36 -5.63
N PHE A 20 -1.69 -16.02 -5.77
CA PHE A 20 -2.25 -16.85 -4.70
C PHE A 20 -1.44 -18.14 -4.55
N GLU A 21 -1.15 -18.82 -5.65
CA GLU A 21 -0.34 -20.05 -5.62
C GLU A 21 1.04 -19.77 -5.04
N SER A 22 1.63 -18.62 -5.35
CA SER A 22 2.91 -18.26 -4.74
C SER A 22 2.80 -17.99 -3.24
N LEU A 23 1.77 -17.29 -2.77
CA LEU A 23 1.57 -17.04 -1.34
C LEU A 23 1.35 -18.35 -0.57
N VAL A 24 0.57 -19.29 -1.13
CA VAL A 24 0.37 -20.63 -0.55
C VAL A 24 1.70 -21.39 -0.48
N THR A 25 2.46 -21.40 -1.57
CA THR A 25 3.79 -22.04 -1.61
C THR A 25 4.74 -21.43 -0.57
N ASP A 26 4.74 -20.10 -0.42
CA ASP A 26 5.62 -19.41 0.51
C ASP A 26 5.20 -19.66 1.99
N LEU A 27 3.90 -19.79 2.26
CA LEU A 27 3.36 -20.23 3.55
C LEU A 27 3.78 -21.67 3.89
N GLU A 28 3.61 -22.60 2.95
CA GLU A 28 4.00 -24.00 3.11
C GLU A 28 5.51 -24.14 3.37
N ASN A 29 6.34 -23.45 2.58
CA ASN A 29 7.79 -23.41 2.77
C ASN A 29 8.20 -22.82 4.14
N SER A 30 7.39 -21.91 4.67
CA SER A 30 7.60 -21.32 6.00
C SER A 30 6.97 -22.15 7.13
N SER A 31 6.35 -23.30 6.81
CA SER A 31 5.56 -24.12 7.76
C SER A 31 4.51 -23.32 8.52
N MET A 32 3.92 -22.31 7.85
CA MET A 32 2.91 -21.44 8.42
C MET A 32 1.53 -21.81 7.89
N VAL A 33 0.60 -22.05 8.81
CA VAL A 33 -0.81 -22.29 8.49
C VAL A 33 -1.61 -21.05 8.92
N PRO A 34 -2.34 -20.39 8.00
CA PRO A 34 -3.26 -19.33 8.35
C PRO A 34 -4.36 -19.82 9.29
N LEU A 35 -4.69 -19.02 10.30
CA LEU A 35 -5.77 -19.28 11.25
C LEU A 35 -6.88 -18.24 11.12
N GLU A 36 -8.04 -18.55 11.70
CA GLU A 36 -9.15 -17.62 11.80
C GLU A 36 -8.70 -16.30 12.43
N GLY A 37 -9.01 -15.18 11.77
CA GLY A 37 -8.66 -13.84 12.25
C GLY A 37 -7.23 -13.38 11.94
N ASP A 38 -6.39 -14.22 11.32
CA ASP A 38 -5.08 -13.78 10.85
C ASP A 38 -5.23 -12.71 9.75
N VAL A 39 -4.28 -11.77 9.71
CA VAL A 39 -4.22 -10.73 8.68
C VAL A 39 -2.95 -10.92 7.86
N LEU A 40 -3.08 -11.18 6.56
CA LEU A 40 -1.95 -11.16 5.63
C LEU A 40 -1.75 -9.74 5.11
N VAL A 41 -0.59 -9.16 5.40
CA VAL A 41 -0.14 -7.90 4.83
C VAL A 41 0.83 -8.21 3.68
N ILE A 42 0.52 -7.72 2.48
CA ILE A 42 1.23 -8.05 1.24
C ILE A 42 1.74 -6.76 0.60
N SER A 43 2.99 -6.74 0.17
CA SER A 43 3.59 -5.60 -0.53
C SER A 43 2.88 -5.32 -1.87
N SER A 44 2.54 -4.06 -2.09
CA SER A 44 2.05 -3.50 -3.35
C SER A 44 2.91 -3.93 -4.54
N LYS A 45 4.24 -3.85 -4.40
CA LYS A 45 5.22 -4.23 -5.43
C LYS A 45 5.11 -5.70 -5.81
N TYR A 46 4.90 -6.58 -4.84
CA TYR A 46 4.78 -8.01 -5.11
C TYR A 46 3.53 -8.33 -5.94
N ILE A 47 2.43 -7.63 -5.65
CA ILE A 47 1.19 -7.72 -6.42
C ILE A 47 1.36 -7.10 -7.80
N ALA A 48 1.99 -5.93 -7.90
CA ALA A 48 2.28 -5.31 -9.20
C ALA A 48 3.12 -6.23 -10.10
N ASN A 49 4.13 -6.89 -9.53
CA ASN A 49 4.94 -7.87 -10.26
C ASN A 49 4.12 -9.08 -10.72
N SER A 50 3.20 -9.61 -9.89
CA SER A 50 2.31 -10.73 -10.28
C SER A 50 1.32 -10.34 -11.39
N GLN A 51 1.02 -9.05 -11.52
CA GLN A 51 0.21 -8.49 -12.60
C GLN A 51 1.03 -8.08 -13.84
N GLY A 52 2.37 -8.21 -13.80
CA GLY A 52 3.23 -7.74 -14.89
C GLY A 52 3.26 -6.21 -15.04
N ARG A 53 2.95 -5.46 -13.98
CA ARG A 53 2.95 -3.98 -13.93
C ARG A 53 4.37 -3.41 -13.88
N VAL A 54 5.23 -3.89 -14.77
CA VAL A 54 6.64 -3.53 -14.90
C VAL A 54 6.87 -2.98 -16.30
N LEU A 55 7.46 -1.79 -16.39
CA LEU A 55 7.62 -1.09 -17.65
C LEU A 55 9.05 -0.62 -17.88
N GLU A 56 9.53 -0.74 -19.12
CA GLU A 56 10.81 -0.14 -19.54
C GLU A 56 10.66 1.36 -19.78
N TYR A 57 11.05 2.17 -18.80
CA TYR A 57 10.75 3.61 -18.83
C TYR A 57 11.51 4.36 -19.95
N ASN A 58 12.55 3.79 -20.54
CA ASN A 58 13.25 4.39 -21.68
C ASN A 58 12.47 4.25 -23.00
N LYS A 59 11.46 3.36 -23.06
CA LYS A 59 10.60 3.17 -24.24
C LYS A 59 9.35 4.05 -24.22
N VAL A 60 9.12 4.80 -23.15
CA VAL A 60 7.97 5.70 -23.03
C VAL A 60 8.23 6.97 -23.84
N MET A 61 7.28 7.34 -24.68
CA MET A 61 7.29 8.60 -25.41
C MET A 61 6.68 9.70 -24.53
N PRO A 62 7.46 10.73 -24.14
CA PRO A 62 6.97 11.81 -23.29
C PRO A 62 6.05 12.75 -24.07
N SER A 63 4.97 13.19 -23.42
CA SER A 63 4.12 14.29 -23.88
C SER A 63 4.78 15.64 -23.61
N PHE A 64 4.20 16.69 -24.20
CA PHE A 64 4.63 18.08 -23.93
C PHE A 64 4.49 18.46 -22.44
N ASP A 65 3.47 17.96 -21.75
CA ASP A 65 3.28 18.24 -20.33
C ASP A 65 4.29 17.47 -19.47
N ALA A 66 4.63 16.23 -19.83
CA ALA A 66 5.71 15.51 -19.19
C ALA A 66 7.08 16.17 -19.37
N GLU A 67 7.36 16.77 -20.53
CA GLU A 67 8.57 17.58 -20.74
C GLU A 67 8.61 18.80 -19.81
N LYS A 68 7.49 19.51 -19.63
CA LYS A 68 7.39 20.63 -18.67
C LYS A 68 7.64 20.17 -17.23
N ILE A 69 6.99 19.08 -16.81
CA ILE A 69 7.14 18.50 -15.47
C ILE A 69 8.59 18.07 -15.26
N GLY A 70 9.17 17.36 -16.24
CA GLY A 70 10.56 16.92 -16.25
C GLY A 70 11.54 18.08 -16.07
N LYS A 71 11.35 19.17 -16.80
CA LYS A 71 12.16 20.39 -16.66
C LYS A 71 11.96 21.06 -15.30
N LYS A 72 10.71 21.25 -14.86
CA LYS A 72 10.36 21.95 -13.60
C LYS A 72 10.94 21.24 -12.39
N PHE A 73 10.82 19.93 -12.34
CA PHE A 73 11.23 19.11 -11.19
C PHE A 73 12.52 18.32 -11.45
N ARG A 74 13.30 18.67 -12.48
CA ARG A 74 14.61 18.06 -12.79
C ARG A 74 14.57 16.53 -12.82
N MET A 75 13.58 15.95 -13.49
CA MET A 75 13.41 14.52 -13.68
C MET A 75 13.34 14.15 -15.16
N LYS A 76 13.62 12.89 -15.50
CA LYS A 76 13.55 12.42 -16.89
C LYS A 76 12.12 12.59 -17.45
N PRO A 77 11.93 13.19 -18.64
CA PRO A 77 10.60 13.35 -19.23
C PRO A 77 9.82 12.04 -19.35
N THR A 78 10.51 10.93 -19.63
CA THR A 78 9.85 9.61 -19.70
C THR A 78 9.32 9.12 -18.35
N ILE A 79 9.96 9.50 -17.25
CA ILE A 79 9.47 9.21 -15.89
C ILE A 79 8.32 10.14 -15.54
N ALA A 80 8.44 11.43 -15.88
CA ALA A 80 7.36 12.39 -15.68
C ALA A 80 6.08 11.97 -16.43
N GLU A 81 6.22 11.39 -17.63
CA GLU A 81 5.10 10.85 -18.41
C GLU A 81 4.42 9.69 -17.69
N ILE A 82 5.19 8.76 -17.11
CA ILE A 82 4.64 7.65 -16.34
C ILE A 82 3.89 8.18 -15.11
N ILE A 83 4.51 9.11 -14.36
CA ILE A 83 3.86 9.74 -13.20
C ILE A 83 2.55 10.39 -13.62
N LEU A 84 2.54 11.13 -14.73
CA LEU A 84 1.35 11.82 -15.22
C LEU A 84 0.22 10.84 -15.57
N ARG A 85 0.54 9.69 -16.16
CA ARG A 85 -0.45 8.66 -16.53
C ARG A 85 -1.00 7.87 -15.35
N GLU A 86 -0.21 7.76 -14.28
CA GLU A 86 -0.53 6.97 -13.09
C GLU A 86 -1.05 7.85 -11.94
N SER A 87 -1.29 9.15 -12.18
CA SER A 87 -1.79 10.09 -11.16
C SER A 87 -3.11 10.74 -11.60
N ASP A 88 -4.02 10.94 -10.64
CA ASP A 88 -5.20 11.80 -10.80
C ASP A 88 -4.78 13.27 -10.89
N ILE A 89 -3.80 13.65 -10.07
CA ILE A 89 -3.31 15.02 -9.94
C ILE A 89 -1.86 15.04 -9.45
N ILE A 90 -1.11 16.05 -9.88
CA ILE A 90 0.24 16.37 -9.40
C ILE A 90 0.17 17.69 -8.64
N PHE A 91 0.41 17.65 -7.32
CA PHE A 91 0.28 18.83 -6.45
C PHE A 91 1.49 19.77 -6.56
N GLY A 92 2.68 19.20 -6.70
CA GLY A 92 3.94 19.94 -6.61
C GLY A 92 5.08 19.02 -6.27
N GLY A 93 6.24 19.58 -5.93
CA GLY A 93 7.42 18.75 -5.69
C GLY A 93 8.71 19.53 -5.54
N ILE A 94 9.79 18.77 -5.48
CA ILE A 94 11.17 19.22 -5.42
C ILE A 94 11.96 18.57 -6.58
N PRO A 95 13.21 18.99 -6.84
CA PRO A 95 14.05 18.27 -7.79
C PRO A 95 14.07 16.75 -7.54
N GLY A 96 13.69 15.96 -8.55
CA GLY A 96 13.64 14.51 -8.54
C GLY A 96 12.34 13.87 -8.03
N PHE A 97 11.46 14.63 -7.37
CA PHE A 97 10.26 14.08 -6.72
C PHE A 97 9.06 15.01 -6.82
N VAL A 98 7.92 14.45 -7.19
CA VAL A 98 6.62 15.13 -7.11
C VAL A 98 5.69 14.40 -6.15
N ILE A 99 4.79 15.14 -5.53
CA ILE A 99 3.67 14.60 -4.75
C ILE A 99 2.45 14.56 -5.64
N THR A 100 1.81 13.40 -5.69
CA THR A 100 0.65 13.11 -6.54
C THR A 100 -0.47 12.51 -5.71
N SER A 101 -1.65 12.40 -6.32
CA SER A 101 -2.72 11.50 -5.88
C SER A 101 -2.87 10.39 -6.91
N SER A 102 -3.07 9.17 -6.45
CA SER A 102 -3.48 8.03 -7.26
C SER A 102 -4.56 7.29 -6.47
N ASP A 103 -5.79 7.23 -6.97
CA ASP A 103 -6.97 6.70 -6.27
C ASP A 103 -7.19 7.38 -4.90
N ASN A 104 -7.09 8.71 -4.86
CA ASN A 104 -7.13 9.55 -3.65
C ASN A 104 -6.01 9.32 -2.62
N ILE A 105 -5.10 8.36 -2.86
CA ILE A 105 -3.96 8.11 -1.99
C ILE A 105 -2.82 9.04 -2.42
N MET A 106 -2.35 9.87 -1.49
CA MET A 106 -1.17 10.69 -1.75
C MET A 106 0.10 9.84 -1.84
N ALA A 107 0.89 10.11 -2.87
CA ALA A 107 2.03 9.31 -3.23
C ALA A 107 3.18 10.18 -3.74
N PRO A 108 4.44 9.94 -3.34
CA PRO A 108 5.57 10.40 -4.13
C PRO A 108 5.57 9.70 -5.50
N ASN A 109 5.67 10.47 -6.59
CA ASN A 109 5.80 9.98 -7.95
C ASN A 109 4.74 8.93 -8.35
N ALA A 110 3.47 9.08 -7.98
CA ALA A 110 2.41 8.10 -8.27
C ALA A 110 2.64 6.71 -7.66
N GLY A 111 3.54 6.58 -6.67
CA GLY A 111 3.88 5.30 -6.06
C GLY A 111 4.71 4.38 -6.96
N ILE A 112 5.22 4.89 -8.09
CA ILE A 112 6.10 4.12 -8.95
C ILE A 112 7.44 3.85 -8.26
N ASP A 113 7.99 2.66 -8.48
CA ASP A 113 9.20 2.22 -7.80
C ASP A 113 10.29 1.74 -8.78
N LYS A 114 11.51 2.23 -8.58
CA LYS A 114 12.73 1.88 -9.33
C LYS A 114 13.67 0.96 -8.56
N SER A 115 13.38 0.70 -7.29
CA SER A 115 14.16 -0.18 -6.43
C SER A 115 13.75 -1.64 -6.63
N ASN A 116 14.69 -2.57 -6.42
CA ASN A 116 14.46 -4.01 -6.54
C ASN A 116 13.83 -4.45 -7.88
N THR A 117 14.14 -3.73 -8.96
CA THR A 117 13.71 -4.06 -10.33
C THR A 117 14.93 -4.09 -11.27
N LYS A 118 14.75 -4.63 -12.48
CA LYS A 118 15.83 -4.68 -13.47
C LYS A 118 16.25 -3.26 -13.86
N SER A 119 17.53 -3.08 -14.21
CA SER A 119 17.99 -1.77 -14.68
C SER A 119 17.19 -1.34 -15.92
N GLY A 120 16.71 -0.10 -15.93
CA GLY A 120 15.88 0.42 -17.01
C GLY A 120 14.39 0.12 -16.90
N THR A 121 13.95 -0.60 -15.87
CA THR A 121 12.52 -0.83 -15.59
C THR A 121 12.01 -0.05 -14.38
N ILE A 122 10.68 0.06 -14.30
CA ILE A 122 9.97 0.65 -13.17
C ILE A 122 8.74 -0.20 -12.87
N VAL A 123 8.41 -0.35 -11.59
CA VAL A 123 7.20 -1.02 -11.14
C VAL A 123 6.13 0.04 -10.88
N LEU A 124 4.94 -0.19 -11.41
CA LEU A 124 3.78 0.68 -11.23
C LEU A 124 2.92 0.15 -10.07
N TYR A 125 1.89 0.89 -9.70
CA TYR A 125 0.93 0.39 -8.72
C TYR A 125 0.11 -0.79 -9.24
N PRO A 126 -0.36 -1.68 -8.33
CA PRO A 126 -1.29 -2.73 -8.69
C PRO A 126 -2.55 -2.17 -9.34
N ASN A 127 -3.06 -2.85 -10.35
CA ASN A 127 -4.40 -2.62 -10.86
C ASN A 127 -5.43 -3.17 -9.87
N GLU A 128 -6.48 -2.39 -9.62
CA GLU A 128 -7.65 -2.77 -8.81
C GLU A 128 -7.29 -3.43 -7.46
N PRO A 129 -6.49 -2.78 -6.60
CA PRO A 129 -5.93 -3.41 -5.39
C PRO A 129 -7.02 -3.92 -4.43
N TYR A 130 -8.15 -3.22 -4.30
CA TYR A 130 -9.29 -3.71 -3.50
C TYR A 130 -9.90 -5.01 -4.04
N LEU A 131 -10.02 -5.14 -5.37
CA LEU A 131 -10.52 -6.37 -6.00
C LEU A 131 -9.54 -7.53 -5.80
N VAL A 132 -8.23 -7.26 -5.90
CA VAL A 132 -7.19 -8.26 -5.60
C VAL A 132 -7.30 -8.73 -4.15
N ALA A 133 -7.44 -7.81 -3.19
CA ALA A 133 -7.57 -8.16 -1.78
C ALA A 133 -8.82 -9.03 -1.51
N GLU A 134 -9.97 -8.68 -2.10
CA GLU A 134 -11.21 -9.45 -2.01
C GLU A 134 -11.08 -10.85 -2.62
N HIS A 135 -10.42 -10.97 -3.78
CA HIS A 135 -10.16 -12.25 -4.42
C HIS A 135 -9.24 -13.14 -3.59
N LEU A 136 -8.17 -12.58 -3.02
CA LEU A 136 -7.27 -13.32 -2.13
C LEU A 136 -8.03 -13.81 -0.91
N ARG A 137 -8.79 -12.94 -0.23
CA ARG A 137 -9.63 -13.31 0.93
C ARG A 137 -10.50 -14.52 0.62
N ARG A 138 -11.22 -14.50 -0.51
CA ARG A 138 -12.08 -15.61 -0.95
C ARG A 138 -11.29 -16.88 -1.23
N LYS A 139 -10.14 -16.78 -1.90
CA LYS A 139 -9.29 -17.95 -2.18
C LYS A 139 -8.73 -18.57 -0.89
N PHE A 140 -8.34 -17.75 0.10
CA PHE A 140 -7.93 -18.23 1.42
C PHE A 140 -9.07 -18.98 2.14
N LEU A 141 -10.29 -18.43 2.13
CA LEU A 141 -11.46 -19.11 2.67
C LEU A 141 -11.69 -20.46 2.00
N LEU A 142 -11.64 -20.53 0.67
CA LEU A 142 -11.86 -21.78 -0.07
C LEU A 142 -10.76 -22.83 0.15
N LYS A 143 -9.50 -22.41 0.28
CA LYS A 143 -8.35 -23.31 0.41
C LYS A 143 -8.13 -23.79 1.84
N PHE A 144 -8.29 -22.92 2.82
CA PHE A 144 -7.94 -23.17 4.23
C PHE A 144 -9.15 -23.21 5.17
N ASN A 145 -10.35 -22.86 4.70
CA ASN A 145 -11.57 -22.79 5.50
C ASN A 145 -11.45 -21.88 6.74
N VAL A 146 -10.79 -20.72 6.56
CA VAL A 146 -10.62 -19.69 7.57
C VAL A 146 -10.91 -18.30 6.99
N HIS A 147 -11.44 -17.41 7.81
CA HIS A 147 -11.58 -16.00 7.48
C HIS A 147 -10.32 -15.24 7.87
N VAL A 148 -9.72 -14.59 6.89
CA VAL A 148 -8.51 -13.79 7.05
C VAL A 148 -8.74 -12.35 6.60
N GLY A 149 -8.02 -11.42 7.21
CA GLY A 149 -7.82 -10.10 6.65
C GLY A 149 -6.75 -10.10 5.57
N ILE A 150 -6.95 -9.32 4.52
CA ILE A 150 -5.93 -9.04 3.51
C ILE A 150 -5.68 -7.53 3.52
N ILE A 151 -4.43 -7.12 3.67
CA ILE A 151 -3.98 -5.73 3.51
C ILE A 151 -2.93 -5.70 2.41
N ILE A 152 -3.09 -4.79 1.47
CA ILE A 152 -2.04 -4.45 0.49
C ILE A 152 -1.36 -3.18 1.00
N ALA A 153 -0.05 -3.24 1.20
CA ALA A 153 0.72 -2.17 1.81
C ALA A 153 1.82 -1.66 0.88
N ASP A 154 2.10 -0.37 0.96
CA ASP A 154 3.24 0.28 0.33
C ASP A 154 4.03 1.10 1.36
N SER A 155 5.32 1.33 1.12
CA SER A 155 6.13 2.16 2.02
C SER A 155 6.09 3.63 1.61
N ARG A 156 5.94 4.53 2.59
CA ARG A 156 5.72 5.96 2.37
C ARG A 156 6.55 6.83 3.31
N LEU A 157 6.98 7.98 2.80
CA LEU A 157 7.51 9.07 3.61
C LEU A 157 6.37 9.79 4.35
N MET A 158 6.60 10.10 5.62
CA MET A 158 5.67 10.91 6.40
C MET A 158 6.10 12.38 6.41
N PRO A 159 5.17 13.35 6.31
CA PRO A 159 5.50 14.77 6.39
C PRO A 159 6.35 15.11 7.62
N GLY A 160 7.54 15.69 7.38
CA GLY A 160 8.45 16.11 8.45
C GLY A 160 9.27 14.99 9.11
N ARG A 161 9.33 13.78 8.55
CA ARG A 161 10.10 12.64 9.09
C ARG A 161 11.15 12.13 8.09
N VAL A 162 12.26 11.61 8.62
CA VAL A 162 13.45 11.19 7.82
C VAL A 162 13.35 9.73 7.31
N GLY A 163 12.28 8.99 7.62
CA GLY A 163 12.14 7.58 7.24
C GLY A 163 10.78 7.22 6.64
N THR A 164 10.68 5.98 6.16
CA THR A 164 9.45 5.39 5.61
C THR A 164 8.70 4.57 6.66
N VAL A 165 7.39 4.43 6.46
CA VAL A 165 6.50 3.51 7.18
C VAL A 165 5.57 2.82 6.20
N GLY A 166 4.98 1.70 6.61
CA GLY A 166 3.94 1.02 5.81
C GLY A 166 2.60 1.75 5.88
N VAL A 167 1.96 1.89 4.74
CA VAL A 167 0.60 2.45 4.60
C VAL A 167 -0.24 1.47 3.81
N ALA A 168 -1.47 1.22 4.24
CA ALA A 168 -2.41 0.39 3.53
C ALA A 168 -2.92 1.13 2.28
N ILE A 169 -2.79 0.51 1.11
CA ILE A 169 -3.37 1.03 -0.14
C ILE A 169 -4.70 0.35 -0.48
N ALA A 170 -4.95 -0.84 0.06
CA ALA A 170 -6.23 -1.53 0.00
C ALA A 170 -6.34 -2.57 1.11
N CYS A 171 -7.56 -2.92 1.48
CA CYS A 171 -7.80 -4.03 2.41
C CYS A 171 -9.12 -4.76 2.12
N SER A 172 -9.26 -5.97 2.65
CA SER A 172 -10.48 -6.76 2.62
C SER A 172 -10.54 -7.71 3.80
N GLY A 173 -11.74 -7.99 4.32
CA GLY A 173 -11.92 -8.97 5.40
C GLY A 173 -11.74 -8.41 6.81
N ILE A 174 -11.33 -7.16 6.94
CA ILE A 174 -11.22 -6.44 8.22
C ILE A 174 -11.83 -5.04 8.11
N GLU A 175 -12.30 -4.52 9.24
CA GLU A 175 -12.65 -3.10 9.36
C GLU A 175 -11.37 -2.25 9.28
N PRO A 176 -11.25 -1.33 8.29
CA PRO A 176 -10.01 -0.57 8.07
C PRO A 176 -9.74 0.45 9.17
N THR A 177 -10.80 0.96 9.79
CA THR A 177 -10.74 1.97 10.84
C THR A 177 -11.65 1.59 12.01
N SER A 178 -11.25 1.93 13.22
CA SER A 178 -12.12 1.88 14.40
C SER A 178 -12.60 3.28 14.75
N ASP A 179 -13.91 3.52 14.64
CA ASP A 179 -14.54 4.78 15.03
C ASP A 179 -14.69 4.82 16.56
N LEU A 180 -13.85 5.62 17.22
CA LEU A 180 -13.86 5.80 18.66
C LEU A 180 -14.64 7.05 19.07
N ARG A 181 -15.32 7.74 18.15
CA ARG A 181 -16.08 8.95 18.49
C ARG A 181 -17.27 8.59 19.37
N GLY A 182 -17.51 9.41 20.40
CA GLY A 182 -18.54 9.15 21.40
C GLY A 182 -18.05 8.30 22.57
N GLU A 183 -17.04 7.44 22.36
CA GLU A 183 -16.39 6.68 23.44
C GLU A 183 -15.78 7.61 24.49
N LYS A 184 -15.65 7.08 25.71
CA LYS A 184 -15.16 7.82 26.87
C LYS A 184 -13.65 7.67 27.02
N ASP A 185 -12.96 8.80 27.17
CA ASP A 185 -11.55 8.81 27.58
C ASP A 185 -11.40 8.41 29.05
N LEU A 186 -10.14 8.33 29.53
CA LEU A 186 -9.82 7.97 30.92
C LEU A 186 -10.39 8.92 31.98
N TYR A 187 -10.89 10.09 31.57
CA TYR A 187 -11.51 11.10 32.44
C TYR A 187 -13.02 11.26 32.19
N GLY A 188 -13.63 10.40 31.36
CA GLY A 188 -15.05 10.45 31.04
C GLY A 188 -15.46 11.49 29.99
N ASN A 189 -14.51 12.14 29.32
CA ASN A 189 -14.82 13.01 28.19
C ASN A 189 -15.11 12.17 26.94
N SER A 190 -16.06 12.61 26.12
CA SER A 190 -16.32 11.94 24.84
C SER A 190 -15.27 12.33 23.80
N LEU A 191 -14.70 11.33 23.14
CA LEU A 191 -13.83 11.49 21.99
C LEU A 191 -14.60 12.09 20.81
N LYS A 192 -14.03 13.08 20.13
CA LYS A 192 -14.74 13.87 19.08
C LYS A 192 -14.33 13.54 17.64
N VAL A 193 -13.07 13.18 17.43
CA VAL A 193 -12.46 13.08 16.09
C VAL A 193 -11.68 11.78 15.88
N THR A 194 -11.69 10.88 16.86
CA THR A 194 -10.75 9.77 16.89
C THR A 194 -11.23 8.60 16.04
N PHE A 195 -10.61 8.43 14.87
CA PHE A 195 -10.59 7.16 14.16
C PHE A 195 -9.20 6.54 14.34
N GLN A 196 -9.15 5.29 14.78
CA GLN A 196 -7.91 4.53 14.71
C GLN A 196 -7.78 3.90 13.33
N ALA A 197 -6.66 4.14 12.64
CA ALA A 197 -6.38 3.58 11.31
C ALA A 197 -5.83 2.15 11.41
N VAL A 198 -6.69 1.20 11.77
CA VAL A 198 -6.32 -0.20 12.04
C VAL A 198 -5.53 -0.83 10.88
N ALA A 199 -5.95 -0.61 9.64
CA ALA A 199 -5.24 -1.15 8.47
C ALA A 199 -3.83 -0.55 8.32
N ASP A 200 -3.66 0.76 8.56
CA ASP A 200 -2.35 1.42 8.49
C ASP A 200 -1.43 1.04 9.64
N ASP A 201 -1.97 0.87 10.86
CA ASP A 201 -1.22 0.40 12.02
C ASP A 201 -0.62 -1.00 11.75
N LEU A 202 -1.43 -1.89 11.16
CA LEU A 202 -0.99 -3.24 10.75
C LEU A 202 -0.03 -3.21 9.56
N ALA A 203 -0.26 -2.34 8.58
CA ALA A 203 0.66 -2.14 7.47
C ALA A 203 2.03 -1.65 7.96
N SER A 204 2.05 -0.73 8.93
CA SER A 204 3.26 -0.18 9.51
C SER A 204 4.10 -1.22 10.24
N ILE A 205 3.49 -2.05 11.09
CA ILE A 205 4.24 -3.09 11.81
C ILE A 205 4.71 -4.22 10.88
N ALA A 206 3.94 -4.51 9.82
CA ALA A 206 4.35 -5.45 8.79
C ALA A 206 5.53 -4.92 7.97
N ASN A 207 5.53 -3.63 7.59
CA ASN A 207 6.63 -3.01 6.83
C ASN A 207 7.97 -3.11 7.57
N LEU A 208 7.95 -2.99 8.90
CA LEU A 208 9.13 -3.20 9.75
C LEU A 208 9.73 -4.62 9.57
N LYS A 209 8.89 -5.63 9.33
CA LYS A 209 9.33 -7.02 9.09
C LYS A 209 9.61 -7.33 7.63
N MET A 210 8.93 -6.67 6.69
CA MET A 210 9.21 -6.80 5.26
C MET A 210 10.61 -6.26 4.92
N GLY A 211 11.02 -5.19 5.60
CA GLY A 211 12.24 -4.45 5.26
C GLY A 211 12.07 -3.62 3.98
N GLU A 212 13.06 -2.75 3.72
CA GLU A 212 13.07 -1.87 2.54
C GLU A 212 14.14 -2.29 1.52
N GLY A 213 14.88 -3.37 1.81
CA GLY A 213 16.07 -3.79 1.09
C GLY A 213 15.89 -5.10 0.32
N SER A 214 16.84 -6.03 0.51
CA SER A 214 16.91 -7.32 -0.17
C SER A 214 16.35 -8.47 0.66
N ASP A 215 15.51 -8.18 1.64
CA ASP A 215 15.01 -9.13 2.65
C ASP A 215 14.12 -10.23 2.07
N ALA A 216 13.62 -10.04 0.83
CA ALA A 216 12.78 -10.99 0.10
C ALA A 216 11.55 -11.47 0.90
N THR A 217 10.94 -10.57 1.66
CA THR A 217 9.77 -10.82 2.51
C THR A 217 8.60 -9.97 2.01
N PRO A 218 7.92 -10.37 0.92
CA PRO A 218 6.82 -9.58 0.35
C PRO A 218 5.50 -9.72 1.11
N CYS A 219 5.40 -10.67 2.05
CA CYS A 219 4.19 -10.94 2.81
C CYS A 219 4.53 -11.13 4.29
N VAL A 220 3.64 -10.68 5.16
CA VAL A 220 3.73 -10.83 6.62
C VAL A 220 2.36 -11.28 7.12
N LEU A 221 2.35 -12.32 7.95
CA LEU A 221 1.16 -12.76 8.68
C LEU A 221 1.14 -12.08 10.05
N VAL A 222 0.10 -11.31 10.32
CA VAL A 222 -0.16 -10.73 11.63
C VAL A 222 -1.25 -11.54 12.33
N ARG A 223 -0.89 -12.14 13.45
CA ARG A 223 -1.77 -12.96 14.28
C ARG A 223 -2.12 -12.24 15.57
N ASP A 224 -3.32 -12.48 16.07
CA ASP A 224 -3.84 -11.87 17.31
C ASP A 224 -3.84 -10.33 17.26
N SER A 225 -4.13 -9.76 16.08
CA SER A 225 -4.21 -8.32 15.86
C SER A 225 -5.42 -7.66 16.56
N ASN A 226 -6.45 -8.45 16.87
CA ASN A 226 -7.78 -8.00 17.29
C ASN A 226 -8.48 -7.09 16.25
N ALA A 227 -8.03 -7.12 14.98
CA ALA A 227 -8.76 -6.48 13.90
C ALA A 227 -10.15 -7.12 13.79
N ILE A 228 -11.18 -6.30 13.68
CA ILE A 228 -12.56 -6.78 13.55
C ILE A 228 -12.74 -7.34 12.15
N LEU A 229 -13.07 -8.63 12.04
CA LEU A 229 -13.38 -9.26 10.76
C LEU A 229 -14.70 -8.74 10.20
N THR A 230 -14.76 -8.60 8.89
CA THR A 230 -15.96 -8.11 8.19
C THR A 230 -16.09 -8.71 6.79
N ASP A 231 -17.30 -9.09 6.42
CA ASP A 231 -17.59 -9.61 5.09
C ASP A 231 -17.94 -8.51 4.09
N ARG A 232 -18.23 -7.29 4.58
CA ARG A 232 -18.64 -6.16 3.74
C ARG A 232 -17.55 -5.80 2.74
N LYS A 233 -17.98 -5.21 1.62
CA LYS A 233 -17.07 -4.62 0.65
C LYS A 233 -16.53 -3.32 1.22
N ILE A 234 -15.21 -3.23 1.39
CA ILE A 234 -14.51 -2.01 1.79
C ILE A 234 -14.35 -1.13 0.56
N ARG A 235 -14.64 0.17 0.72
CA ARG A 235 -14.46 1.17 -0.32
C ARG A 235 -13.18 1.96 -0.10
N GLU A 236 -12.65 2.52 -1.18
CA GLU A 236 -11.43 3.35 -1.17
C GLU A 236 -11.53 4.57 -0.25
N ASP A 237 -12.71 5.18 -0.16
CA ASP A 237 -12.99 6.39 0.63
C ASP A 237 -13.14 6.13 2.14
N GLU A 238 -12.93 4.87 2.56
CA GLU A 238 -12.90 4.49 3.98
C GLU A 238 -11.47 4.47 4.55
N MET A 239 -10.46 4.45 3.69
CA MET A 239 -9.05 4.56 4.07
C MET A 239 -8.37 5.81 3.50
N ALA A 240 -8.87 6.32 2.37
CA ALA A 240 -8.39 7.55 1.77
C ALA A 240 -9.40 8.67 1.95
N ILE A 241 -8.89 9.89 2.15
CA ILE A 241 -9.69 11.12 2.09
C ILE A 241 -9.36 11.85 0.80
N SER A 242 -10.35 12.53 0.21
CA SER A 242 -10.11 13.41 -0.93
C SER A 242 -9.03 14.44 -0.59
N TYR A 243 -8.19 14.77 -1.57
CA TYR A 243 -7.17 15.82 -1.41
C TYR A 243 -7.78 17.19 -1.06
N GLU A 244 -9.05 17.43 -1.39
CA GLU A 244 -9.80 18.64 -1.00
C GLU A 244 -10.14 18.68 0.50
N GLN A 245 -10.09 17.54 1.19
CA GLN A 245 -10.30 17.42 2.63
C GLN A 245 -8.97 17.21 3.38
N CYS A 246 -7.90 16.88 2.67
CA CYS A 246 -6.59 16.64 3.24
C CYS A 246 -6.00 17.92 3.86
N VAL A 247 -5.78 17.88 5.18
CA VAL A 247 -5.19 18.99 5.94
C VAL A 247 -3.81 19.39 5.41
N TYR A 248 -3.01 18.44 4.92
CA TYR A 248 -1.69 18.72 4.39
C TYR A 248 -1.76 19.46 3.05
N VAL A 249 -2.64 19.02 2.14
CA VAL A 249 -2.80 19.66 0.83
C VAL A 249 -3.35 21.07 1.00
N ARG A 250 -4.44 21.24 1.76
CA ARG A 250 -5.06 22.55 1.98
C ARG A 250 -4.16 23.48 2.79
N GLY A 251 -3.59 22.98 3.88
CA GLY A 251 -2.80 23.77 4.81
C GLY A 251 -1.50 24.30 4.19
N LEU A 252 -0.90 23.56 3.25
CA LEU A 252 0.30 24.01 2.54
C LEU A 252 0.00 24.90 1.33
N GLY A 253 -1.22 24.83 0.78
CA GLY A 253 -1.66 25.66 -0.35
C GLY A 253 -2.05 27.09 0.04
N MET A 254 -2.39 27.34 1.31
CA MET A 254 -2.80 28.65 1.82
C MET A 254 -1.72 29.21 2.75
N ARG A 255 -0.96 30.22 2.29
CA ARG A 255 -0.09 31.00 3.16
C ARG A 255 -0.93 32.08 3.85
N ILE A 256 -0.95 32.10 5.18
CA ILE A 256 -1.51 33.19 6.00
C ILE A 256 -0.47 34.31 6.09
#